data_AF-A0A519MKM8-F1
#
_entry.id   AF-A0A519MKM8-F1
#
_cell.length_a   1.000
_cell.length_b   1.000
_cell.length_c   1.000
_cell.angle_alpha   90.00
_cell.angle_beta   90.00
_cell.angle_gamma   90.00
#
_symmetry.space_group_name_H-M   'P 1'
#
loop_
_entity.id
_entity.type
_entity.pdbx_description
1 polymer ?
#
loop_
_entity_poly.entity_id
_entity_poly.type
_entity_poly.pdbx_seq_one_letter_code
_entity_poly.pdbx_strand_id
1 'polypeptide(L)' 'MNKPESRRRSSGRTTLSDVAKTAGVSPITASRALRGERGVAQE' A
#
# COMPACT_ATOMS: atom_id res chain seq x y z
N MET A 1 -23.67 13.23 13.62
CA MET A 1 -22.22 13.03 13.34
C MET A 1 -22.01 11.67 12.67
N ASN A 2 -21.75 11.63 11.36
CA ASN A 2 -21.31 10.40 10.69
C ASN A 2 -19.85 10.14 11.08
N LYS A 3 -19.64 9.39 12.16
CA LYS A 3 -18.33 8.83 12.49
C LYS A 3 -18.09 7.74 11.42
N PRO A 4 -17.09 7.83 10.53
CA PRO A 4 -16.80 6.71 9.66
C PRO A 4 -16.46 5.55 10.60
N GLU A 5 -17.33 4.53 10.62
CA GLU A 5 -17.05 3.28 11.31
C GLU A 5 -15.63 2.89 10.95
N SER A 6 -14.77 2.79 11.97
CA SER A 6 -13.39 2.34 11.83
C SER A 6 -13.44 1.05 11.03
N ARG A 7 -13.07 1.12 9.75
CA ARG A 7 -13.21 0.03 8.79
C ARG A 7 -12.15 -1.00 9.15
N ARG A 8 -12.40 -1.76 10.22
CA ARG A 8 -11.74 -3.01 10.53
C ARG A 8 -12.14 -4.00 9.45
N ARG A 9 -11.49 -3.93 8.30
CA ARG A 9 -11.47 -5.04 7.36
C ARG A 9 -10.04 -5.29 6.94
N SER A 10 -9.24 -5.80 7.89
CA SER A 10 -8.32 -6.87 7.51
C SER A 10 -9.20 -8.03 7.06
N SER A 11 -9.52 -8.07 5.77
CA SER A 11 -10.29 -9.13 5.14
C SER A 11 -9.40 -10.36 4.84
N GLY A 12 -8.25 -10.51 5.52
CA GLY A 12 -7.18 -11.40 5.06
C GLY A 12 -6.61 -11.01 3.69
N ARG A 13 -6.92 -9.80 3.20
CA ARG A 13 -6.46 -9.28 1.91
C ARG A 13 -5.14 -8.56 2.11
N THR A 14 -4.17 -8.86 1.26
CA THR A 14 -2.89 -8.15 1.20
C THR A 14 -3.13 -6.66 1.02
N THR A 15 -2.58 -5.85 1.93
CA THR A 15 -2.65 -4.39 1.84
C THR A 15 -1.42 -3.83 1.10
N LEU A 16 -1.52 -2.57 0.63
CA LEU A 16 -0.37 -1.87 0.05
C LEU A 16 0.82 -1.82 1.02
N SER A 17 0.56 -1.68 2.32
CA SER A 17 1.57 -1.67 3.36
C SER A 17 2.27 -3.02 3.50
N ASP A 18 1.54 -4.13 3.35
CA ASP A 18 2.14 -5.47 3.40
C ASP A 18 3.02 -5.73 2.18
N VAL A 19 2.57 -5.29 0.99
CA VAL A 19 3.37 -5.34 -0.25
C VAL A 19 4.64 -4.52 -0.07
N ALA A 20 4.53 -3.29 0.43
CA ALA A 20 5.67 -2.40 0.63
C ALA A 20 6.70 -3.00 1.58
N LYS A 21 6.25 -3.54 2.73
CA LYS A 21 7.12 -4.24 3.69
C LYS A 21 7.81 -5.46 3.09
N THR A 22 7.06 -6.28 2.35
CA THR A 22 7.58 -7.51 1.73
C THR A 22 8.60 -7.19 0.63
N ALA A 23 8.39 -6.10 -0.10
CA ALA A 23 9.29 -5.63 -1.15
C ALA A 23 10.46 -4.78 -0.62
N GLY A 24 10.51 -4.48 0.69
CA GLY A 24 11.58 -3.66 1.28
C GLY A 24 11.57 -2.20 0.79
N VAL A 25 10.41 -1.66 0.41
CA VAL A 25 10.30 -0.28 -0.08
C VAL A 25 9.25 0.51 0.69
N SER A 26 9.25 1.83 0.52
CA SER A 26 8.22 2.67 1.10
C SER A 26 6.83 2.47 0.44
N PRO A 27 5.72 2.70 1.15
CA PRO A 27 4.37 2.64 0.56
C PRO A 27 4.15 3.60 -0.62
N ILE A 28 4.83 4.76 -0.64
CA ILE A 28 4.74 5.70 -1.76
C ILE A 28 5.42 5.13 -3.01
N THR A 29 6.55 4.43 -2.84
CA THR A 29 7.24 3.69 -3.91
C THR A 29 6.34 2.59 -4.47
N ALA A 30 5.74 1.75 -3.62
CA ALA A 30 4.80 0.71 -4.05
C ALA A 30 3.57 1.31 -4.77
N SER A 31 3.02 2.42 -4.29
CA SER A 31 1.93 3.15 -4.95
C SER A 31 2.32 3.63 -6.35
N ARG A 32 3.52 4.23 -6.50
CA ARG A 32 4.02 4.71 -7.80
C ARG A 32 4.20 3.56 -8.78
N ALA A 33 4.73 2.43 -8.33
CA ALA A 33 4.87 1.23 -9.14
C ALA A 33 3.52 0.73 -9.67
N LEU A 34 2.50 0.63 -8.80
CA LEU A 34 1.14 0.21 -9.20
C LEU A 34 0.44 1.19 -10.15
N ARG A 35 0.80 2.47 -10.11
CA ARG A 35 0.27 3.50 -11.02
C ARG A 35 1.02 3.55 -12.36
N GLY A 36 2.08 2.76 -12.54
CA GLY A 36 2.85 2.72 -13.78
C GLY A 36 3.85 3.87 -13.94
N GLU A 37 4.29 4.49 -12.84
CA GLU A 37 5.34 5.50 -12.87
C GLU A 37 6.66 4.85 -13.34
N ARG A 38 7.06 5.12 -14.58
CA ARG A 38 8.32 4.62 -15.18
C ARG A 38 9.51 5.26 -14.47
N GLY A 39 9.99 4.65 -13.38
CA GLY A 39 11.16 5.15 -12.65
C GLY A 39 11.26 4.73 -11.18
N VAL A 40 10.50 3.74 -10.73
CA VAL A 40 10.68 3.19 -9.39
C VAL A 40 11.98 2.39 -9.33
N ALA A 41 12.98 2.92 -8.63
CA ALA A 41 14.21 2.21 -8.31
C ALA A 41 13.95 1.14 -7.25
N GLN A 42 14.67 0.01 -7.34
CA GLN A 42 14.78 -0.93 -6.23
C GLN A 42 15.71 -0.32 -5.18
N GLU A 43 15.28 -0.34 -3.92
CA GLU A 43 16.12 0.03 -2.76
C GLU A 43 17.27 -0.96 -2.59
#